data_AF-X6LHI5-F1
#
_entry.id   AF-X6LHI5-F1
#
_cell.length_a   1.000
_cell.length_b   1.000
_cell.length_c   1.000
_cell.angle_alpha   90.00
_cell.angle_beta   90.00
_cell.angle_gamma   90.00
#
_symmetry.space_group_name_H-M   'P 1'
#
loop_
_entity.id
_entity.type
_entity.pdbx_description
1 polymer ?
#
loop_
_entity_poly.entity_id
_entity_poly.type
_entity_poly.pdbx_seq_one_letter_code
_entity_poly.pdbx_strand_id
1 'polypeptide(L)'
;YGEFVQNQLRWLDYTEISSALNIDTNEFVEKVEVIVSRLYEINKLEKNHPVIFAFFPQDMTKQFHSKLENIWWNLSDDIMKLEKQSNLPALKSKLFVIKILSTLDEYTKSNCKFRDLFLKHQEAQFNNVIDTRTVLKYMEEHRYIDVAAEMSKINQRKEGDEQVEKVLEELKSSLSRSLKGLAKNTMMKMVKLGDNEVDLDEAIEDAKNFVFKYVEKNTKEEIEKIESETKSSIQMWMLKVVATVKAAINCYNFREAEEKIKLIRKITRILGNRFEQISSDDSKEEKVMEKIGKISNSVDQLEQQLQKVLETVVEKYKNIDLKTAKFNPY
;
A
#
# COMPACT_ATOMS: atom_id res chain seq x y z
N TYR A 1 61.00 -2.69 -1.31
CA TYR A 1 59.95 -2.83 -0.27
C TYR A 1 59.14 -1.54 -0.11
N GLY A 2 59.76 -0.36 0.01
CA GLY A 2 59.02 0.92 0.01
C GLY A 2 58.09 1.12 -1.19
N GLU A 3 58.59 0.91 -2.41
CA GLU A 3 57.77 0.97 -3.65
C GLU A 3 56.62 -0.05 -3.65
N PHE A 4 56.85 -1.25 -3.11
CA PHE A 4 55.83 -2.29 -3.00
C PHE A 4 54.69 -1.84 -2.08
N VAL A 5 55.02 -1.27 -0.91
CA VAL A 5 54.01 -0.74 0.01
C VAL A 5 53.28 0.46 -0.60
N GLN A 6 54.01 1.35 -1.29
CA GLN A 6 53.42 2.50 -1.97
C GLN A 6 52.41 2.08 -3.05
N ASN A 7 52.68 1.00 -3.78
CA ASN A 7 51.73 0.43 -4.74
C ASN A 7 50.48 -0.13 -4.06
N GLN A 8 50.59 -0.74 -2.88
CA GLN A 8 49.40 -1.19 -2.12
C GLN A 8 48.59 -0.01 -1.57
N LEU A 9 49.25 1.07 -1.15
CA LEU A 9 48.60 2.29 -0.68
C LEU A 9 47.95 3.12 -1.81
N ARG A 10 48.31 2.86 -3.07
CA ARG A 10 47.66 3.48 -4.23
C ARG A 10 46.17 3.15 -4.28
N TRP A 11 45.78 2.00 -3.73
CA TRP A 11 44.40 1.55 -3.65
C TRP A 11 43.50 2.41 -2.74
N LEU A 12 44.08 3.24 -1.87
CA LEU A 12 43.38 4.28 -1.11
C LEU A 12 43.17 5.56 -1.94
N ASP A 13 42.93 5.43 -3.24
CA ASP A 13 42.36 6.52 -4.01
C ASP A 13 40.84 6.41 -3.98
N TYR A 14 40.20 7.53 -3.67
CA TYR A 14 38.74 7.61 -3.49
C TYR A 14 37.97 7.11 -4.73
N THR A 15 38.52 7.28 -5.93
CA THR A 15 37.96 6.73 -7.18
C THR A 15 37.96 5.21 -7.19
N GLU A 16 38.99 4.55 -6.65
CA GLU A 16 39.06 3.09 -6.54
C GLU A 16 38.09 2.59 -5.46
N ILE A 17 38.02 3.27 -4.31
CA ILE A 17 37.06 2.97 -3.22
C ILE A 17 35.61 3.10 -3.72
N SER A 18 35.31 4.16 -4.47
CA SER A 18 33.96 4.37 -5.02
C SER A 18 33.60 3.36 -6.11
N SER A 19 34.59 2.82 -6.83
CA SER A 19 34.37 1.76 -7.83
C SER A 19 34.22 0.37 -7.22
N ALA A 20 34.92 0.07 -6.12
CA ALA A 20 34.86 -1.22 -5.42
C ALA A 20 33.50 -1.50 -4.79
N LEU A 21 32.75 -0.45 -4.43
CA LEU A 21 31.37 -0.50 -3.95
C LEU A 21 30.39 -1.17 -4.93
N ASN A 22 30.74 -1.29 -6.21
CA ASN A 22 29.89 -1.92 -7.23
C ASN A 22 30.24 -3.39 -7.52
N ILE A 23 31.32 -3.94 -6.93
CA ILE A 23 31.96 -5.16 -7.45
C ILE A 23 31.95 -6.32 -6.43
N ASP A 24 32.39 -6.10 -5.18
CA ASP A 24 32.31 -7.10 -4.09
C ASP A 24 32.69 -6.47 -2.73
N THR A 25 31.83 -6.60 -1.71
CA THR A 25 32.11 -6.11 -0.35
C THR A 25 33.21 -6.88 0.38
N ASN A 26 33.41 -8.16 0.07
CA ASN A 26 34.45 -8.97 0.71
C ASN A 26 35.84 -8.58 0.22
N GLU A 27 35.98 -8.36 -1.09
CA GLU A 27 37.24 -7.88 -1.67
C GLU A 27 37.66 -6.53 -1.08
N PHE A 28 36.70 -5.66 -0.78
CA PHE A 28 36.98 -4.37 -0.13
C PHE A 28 37.54 -4.53 1.29
N VAL A 29 36.95 -5.44 2.10
CA VAL A 29 37.40 -5.72 3.47
C VAL A 29 38.82 -6.27 3.46
N GLU A 30 39.09 -7.29 2.64
CA GLU A 30 40.41 -7.91 2.54
C GLU A 30 41.51 -6.90 2.21
N LYS A 31 41.23 -5.98 1.28
CA LYS A 31 42.21 -4.95 0.89
C LYS A 31 42.48 -3.95 2.01
N VAL A 32 41.47 -3.55 2.79
CA VAL A 32 41.68 -2.69 3.96
C VAL A 32 42.50 -3.42 5.04
N GLU A 33 42.23 -4.70 5.28
CA GLU A 33 43.01 -5.53 6.22
C GLU A 33 44.49 -5.66 5.81
N VAL A 34 44.75 -5.85 4.52
CA VAL A 34 46.11 -5.85 3.96
C VAL A 34 46.81 -4.52 4.24
N ILE A 35 46.12 -3.40 4.02
CA ILE A 35 46.68 -2.07 4.28
C ILE A 35 47.00 -1.88 5.78
N VAL A 36 46.08 -2.22 6.67
CA VAL A 36 46.28 -2.16 8.14
C VAL A 36 47.53 -2.96 8.53
N SER A 37 47.66 -4.18 8.01
CA SER A 37 48.81 -5.06 8.28
C SER A 37 50.13 -4.44 7.82
N ARG A 38 50.16 -3.80 6.65
CA ARG A 38 51.36 -3.12 6.14
C ARG A 38 51.72 -1.88 6.95
N LEU A 39 50.74 -1.10 7.39
CA LEU A 39 50.99 0.06 8.24
C LEU A 39 51.55 -0.36 9.61
N TYR A 40 51.07 -1.47 10.15
CA TYR A 40 51.62 -2.05 11.36
C TYR A 40 53.08 -2.49 11.18
N GLU A 41 53.41 -3.16 10.06
CA GLU A 41 54.79 -3.51 9.71
C GLU A 41 55.70 -2.27 9.59
N ILE A 42 55.22 -1.21 8.94
CA ILE A 42 55.95 0.06 8.80
C ILE A 42 56.22 0.69 10.16
N ASN A 43 55.21 0.80 11.01
CA ASN A 43 55.34 1.39 12.35
C ASN A 43 56.32 0.57 13.22
N LYS A 44 56.30 -0.76 13.07
CA LYS A 44 57.27 -1.65 13.74
C LYS A 44 58.69 -1.45 13.21
N LEU A 45 58.85 -1.23 11.91
CA LEU A 45 60.15 -0.95 11.27
C LEU A 45 60.72 0.40 11.75
N GLU A 46 59.88 1.43 11.82
CA GLU A 46 60.23 2.76 12.32
C GLU A 46 60.73 2.70 13.77
N LYS A 47 60.02 1.98 14.65
CA LYS A 47 60.36 1.86 16.07
C LYS A 47 61.61 1.02 16.33
N ASN A 48 61.74 -0.13 15.66
CA ASN A 48 62.77 -1.11 15.98
C ASN A 48 64.06 -0.93 15.15
N HIS A 49 63.96 -0.32 13.97
CA HIS A 49 65.08 -0.19 13.03
C HIS A 49 65.13 1.21 12.39
N PRO A 50 65.30 2.29 13.19
CA PRO A 50 65.21 3.67 12.70
C PRO A 50 66.25 4.01 11.61
N VAL A 51 67.44 3.40 11.66
CA VAL A 51 68.48 3.58 10.63
C VAL A 51 68.05 3.01 9.27
N ILE A 52 67.37 1.86 9.28
CA ILE A 52 66.83 1.24 8.05
C ILE A 52 65.63 2.05 7.56
N PHE A 53 64.80 2.52 8.49
CA PHE A 53 63.64 3.36 8.18
C PHE A 53 64.01 4.70 7.56
N ALA A 54 65.20 5.25 7.83
CA ALA A 54 65.68 6.48 7.19
C ALA A 54 65.80 6.37 5.65
N PHE A 55 65.91 5.16 5.11
CA PHE A 55 65.92 4.88 3.66
C PHE A 55 64.51 4.67 3.09
N PHE A 56 63.47 4.67 3.92
CA PHE A 56 62.09 4.65 3.46
C PHE A 56 61.71 6.03 2.89
N PRO A 57 60.84 6.11 1.86
CA PRO A 57 60.37 7.39 1.35
C PRO A 57 59.69 8.20 2.45
N GLN A 58 60.32 9.29 2.88
CA GLN A 58 59.84 10.11 4.01
C GLN A 58 58.52 10.84 3.71
N ASP A 59 58.15 10.95 2.44
CA ASP A 59 56.89 11.54 2.02
C ASP A 59 55.72 10.56 2.09
N MET A 60 55.96 9.25 2.13
CA MET A 60 54.92 8.24 2.00
C MET A 60 53.93 8.28 3.16
N THR A 61 54.41 8.44 4.40
CA THR A 61 53.54 8.61 5.57
C THR A 61 52.70 9.89 5.44
N LYS A 62 53.27 11.00 4.95
CA LYS A 62 52.53 12.25 4.74
C LYS A 62 51.50 12.14 3.62
N GLN A 63 51.84 11.49 2.52
CA GLN A 63 50.93 11.20 1.42
C GLN A 63 49.77 10.32 1.90
N PHE A 64 50.05 9.32 2.72
CA PHE A 64 49.04 8.44 3.29
C PHE A 64 48.03 9.20 4.16
N HIS A 65 48.50 10.02 5.11
CA HIS A 65 47.62 10.85 5.94
C HIS A 65 46.76 11.79 5.08
N SER A 66 47.36 12.40 4.06
CA SER A 66 46.65 13.30 3.13
C SER A 66 45.58 12.56 2.32
N LYS A 67 45.84 11.32 1.91
CA LYS A 67 44.86 10.46 1.22
C LYS A 67 43.68 10.12 2.12
N LEU A 68 43.93 9.69 3.36
CA LEU A 68 42.85 9.38 4.32
C LEU A 68 41.99 10.60 4.61
N GLU A 69 42.60 11.78 4.76
CA GLU A 69 41.89 13.04 4.96
C GLU A 69 41.00 13.38 3.77
N ASN A 70 41.50 13.22 2.54
CA ASN A 70 40.69 13.44 1.32
C ASN A 70 39.54 12.44 1.22
N ILE A 71 39.76 11.16 1.53
CA ILE A 71 38.69 10.15 1.55
C ILE A 71 37.61 10.54 2.55
N TRP A 72 38.00 10.98 3.75
CA TRP A 72 37.08 11.41 4.78
C TRP A 72 36.21 12.58 4.31
N TRP A 73 36.80 13.62 3.72
CA TRP A 73 36.07 14.78 3.20
C TRP A 73 35.08 14.39 2.09
N ASN A 74 35.52 13.57 1.14
CA ASN A 74 34.65 13.12 0.04
C ASN A 74 33.49 12.27 0.55
N LEU A 75 33.74 11.34 1.48
CA LEU A 75 32.69 10.52 2.08
C LEU A 75 31.71 11.36 2.92
N SER A 76 32.19 12.37 3.65
CA SER A 76 31.32 13.27 4.41
C SER A 76 30.40 14.08 3.50
N ASP A 77 30.92 14.62 2.39
CA ASP A 77 30.12 15.39 1.42
C ASP A 77 29.10 14.49 0.71
N ASP A 78 29.50 13.28 0.31
CA ASP A 78 28.61 12.28 -0.26
C ASP A 78 27.45 11.93 0.67
N ILE A 79 27.74 11.63 1.95
CA ILE A 79 26.71 11.28 2.92
C ILE A 79 25.72 12.43 3.09
N MET A 80 26.22 13.67 3.23
CA MET A 80 25.34 14.84 3.33
C MET A 80 24.43 14.99 2.11
N LYS A 81 24.94 14.72 0.90
CA LYS A 81 24.12 14.75 -0.33
C LYS A 81 23.09 13.63 -0.35
N LEU A 82 23.48 12.42 0.02
CA LEU A 82 22.59 11.25 0.05
C LEU A 82 21.49 11.39 1.10
N GLU A 83 21.79 11.97 2.26
CA GLU A 83 20.80 12.33 3.28
C GLU A 83 19.78 13.33 2.75
N LYS A 84 20.22 14.41 2.10
CA LYS A 84 19.33 15.39 1.47
C LYS A 84 18.45 14.78 0.38
N GLN A 85 18.99 13.82 -0.36
CA GLN A 85 18.27 13.11 -1.44
C GLN A 85 17.42 11.95 -0.93
N SER A 86 17.43 11.64 0.38
CA SER A 86 16.75 10.48 0.95
C SER A 86 17.10 9.14 0.28
N ASN A 87 18.32 9.01 -0.26
CA ASN A 87 18.78 7.80 -0.95
C ASN A 87 19.39 6.81 0.06
N LEU A 88 18.52 6.06 0.73
CA LEU A 88 18.89 5.16 1.83
C LEU A 88 19.79 3.98 1.39
N PRO A 89 19.58 3.31 0.25
CA PRO A 89 20.45 2.22 -0.19
C PRO A 89 21.90 2.68 -0.38
N ALA A 90 22.11 3.80 -1.11
CA ALA A 90 23.44 4.34 -1.31
C ALA A 90 24.07 4.82 0.01
N LEU A 91 23.27 5.38 0.92
CA LEU A 91 23.72 5.79 2.25
C LEU A 91 24.19 4.58 3.09
N LYS A 92 23.47 3.45 3.07
CA LYS A 92 23.87 2.20 3.74
C LYS A 92 25.22 1.69 3.22
N SER A 93 25.39 1.65 1.90
CA SER A 93 26.65 1.20 1.30
C SER A 93 27.82 2.12 1.67
N LYS A 94 27.62 3.44 1.66
CA LYS A 94 28.65 4.40 2.09
C LYS A 94 28.98 4.25 3.57
N LEU A 95 27.99 4.09 4.45
CA LEU A 95 28.21 3.85 5.87
C LEU A 95 28.96 2.55 6.16
N PHE A 96 28.72 1.49 5.38
CA PHE A 96 29.51 0.27 5.45
C PHE A 96 31.00 0.54 5.16
N VAL A 97 31.30 1.28 4.09
CA VAL A 97 32.67 1.67 3.76
C VAL A 97 33.32 2.46 4.89
N ILE A 98 32.59 3.42 5.48
CA ILE A 98 33.10 4.23 6.61
C ILE A 98 33.42 3.32 7.80
N LYS A 99 32.54 2.35 8.08
CA LYS A 99 32.74 1.38 9.16
C LYS A 99 34.01 0.56 8.95
N ILE A 100 34.26 0.06 7.74
CA ILE A 100 35.48 -0.70 7.44
C ILE A 100 36.72 0.20 7.54
N LEU A 101 36.66 1.43 7.00
CA LEU A 101 37.76 2.40 7.07
C LEU A 101 38.06 2.87 8.50
N SER A 102 37.13 2.74 9.45
CA SER A 102 37.39 3.05 10.87
C SER A 102 38.51 2.21 11.50
N THR A 103 38.87 1.08 10.88
CA THR A 103 40.07 0.30 11.26
C THR A 103 41.37 1.06 11.03
N LEU A 104 41.37 2.06 10.16
CA LEU A 104 42.52 2.94 9.88
C LEU A 104 42.56 4.17 10.78
N ASP A 105 41.62 4.31 11.73
CA ASP A 105 41.50 5.51 12.54
C ASP A 105 42.76 5.81 13.33
N GLU A 106 43.53 4.82 13.79
CA GLU A 106 44.81 5.05 14.48
C GLU A 106 45.82 5.86 13.66
N TYR A 107 45.69 5.85 12.33
CA TYR A 107 46.57 6.55 11.38
C TYR A 107 45.93 7.82 10.80
N THR A 108 44.77 8.23 11.31
CA THR A 108 44.10 9.49 10.93
C THR A 108 44.34 10.59 11.96
N LYS A 109 44.25 11.85 11.51
CA LYS A 109 44.17 13.01 12.41
C LYS A 109 42.93 12.91 13.30
N SER A 110 43.00 13.50 14.49
CA SER A 110 41.92 13.46 15.49
C SER A 110 40.59 14.01 15.00
N ASN A 111 40.58 14.92 14.02
CA ASN A 111 39.38 15.53 13.44
C ASN A 111 38.83 14.79 12.21
N CYS A 112 39.51 13.73 11.73
CA CYS A 112 39.12 12.99 10.53
C CYS A 112 38.94 11.50 10.82
N LYS A 113 38.43 11.16 12.01
CA LYS A 113 38.12 9.78 12.39
C LYS A 113 36.90 9.31 11.61
N PHE A 114 37.02 8.18 10.92
CA PHE A 114 35.89 7.54 10.23
C PHE A 114 34.87 7.01 11.23
N ARG A 115 35.30 6.58 12.44
CA ARG A 115 34.37 6.15 13.48
C ARG A 115 33.38 7.25 13.88
N ASP A 116 33.85 8.48 14.03
CA ASP A 116 33.00 9.61 14.42
C ASP A 116 31.98 9.94 13.32
N LEU A 117 32.44 9.90 12.06
CA LEU A 117 31.58 10.10 10.89
C LEU A 117 30.52 8.98 10.79
N PHE A 118 30.91 7.73 11.04
CA PHE A 118 29.97 6.60 11.09
C PHE A 118 28.92 6.79 12.18
N LEU A 119 29.32 7.07 13.42
CA LEU A 119 28.39 7.22 14.55
C LEU A 119 27.39 8.36 14.32
N LYS A 120 27.88 9.52 13.86
CA LYS A 120 27.05 10.70 13.57
C LYS A 120 25.89 10.41 12.61
N HIS A 121 26.15 9.61 11.59
CA HIS A 121 25.18 9.31 10.52
C HIS A 121 24.47 7.97 10.73
N GLN A 122 24.98 7.10 11.61
CA GLN A 122 24.32 5.88 12.06
C GLN A 122 23.07 6.21 12.88
N GLU A 123 23.13 7.18 13.81
CA GLU A 123 21.96 7.57 14.61
C GLU A 123 20.80 8.08 13.72
N ALA A 124 21.10 8.75 12.61
CA ALA A 124 20.12 9.17 11.62
C ALA A 124 19.46 8.00 10.85
N GLN A 125 20.15 6.87 10.70
CA GLN A 125 19.57 5.64 10.13
C GLN A 125 18.70 4.86 11.13
N PHE A 126 19.11 4.74 12.39
CA PHE A 126 18.42 3.91 13.39
C PHE A 126 17.18 4.57 14.02
N ASN A 127 17.10 5.91 14.04
CA ASN A 127 15.92 6.62 14.55
C ASN A 127 14.74 6.70 13.56
N ASN A 128 14.78 5.94 12.47
CA ASN A 128 13.69 5.88 11.50
C ASN A 128 12.55 4.97 12.01
N VAL A 129 11.95 5.30 13.16
CA VAL A 129 10.75 4.62 13.66
C VAL A 129 9.67 4.73 12.58
N ILE A 130 9.28 3.59 12.02
CA ILE A 130 8.20 3.52 11.04
C ILE A 130 6.91 3.74 11.83
N ASP A 131 6.38 4.96 11.79
CA ASP A 131 5.09 5.25 12.40
C ASP A 131 3.97 4.59 11.60
N THR A 132 3.46 3.47 12.13
CA THR A 132 2.34 2.73 11.55
C THR A 132 0.98 3.28 11.98
N ARG A 133 0.91 4.15 13.00
CA ARG A 133 -0.36 4.65 13.55
C ARG A 133 -1.17 5.40 12.50
N THR A 134 -0.48 6.21 11.70
CA THR A 134 -1.11 7.00 10.64
C THR A 134 -1.76 6.09 9.60
N VAL A 135 -1.07 5.03 9.19
CA VAL A 135 -1.59 4.04 8.23
C VAL A 135 -2.81 3.31 8.78
N LEU A 136 -2.73 2.84 10.03
CA LEU A 136 -3.83 2.13 10.69
C LEU A 136 -5.07 3.02 10.86
N LYS A 137 -4.88 4.29 11.21
CA LYS A 137 -5.98 5.27 11.30
C LYS A 137 -6.67 5.46 9.94
N TYR A 138 -5.92 5.59 8.85
CA TYR A 138 -6.52 5.68 7.52
C TYR A 138 -7.26 4.41 7.09
N MET A 139 -6.84 3.23 7.56
CA MET A 139 -7.59 1.98 7.35
C MET A 139 -8.93 2.00 8.08
N GLU A 140 -8.97 2.49 9.31
CA GLU A 140 -10.21 2.64 10.10
C GLU A 140 -11.16 3.68 9.49
N GLU A 141 -10.62 4.77 8.95
CA GLU A 141 -11.39 5.84 8.28
C GLU A 141 -11.78 5.49 6.82
N HIS A 142 -11.45 4.29 6.34
CA HIS A 142 -11.68 3.85 4.94
C HIS A 142 -11.04 4.76 3.87
N ARG A 143 -9.97 5.49 4.22
CA ARG A 143 -9.25 6.41 3.34
C ARG A 143 -8.17 5.69 2.53
N TYR A 144 -8.60 4.85 1.60
CA TYR A 144 -7.70 3.91 0.90
C TYR A 144 -6.66 4.57 -0.02
N ILE A 145 -6.92 5.78 -0.52
CA ILE A 145 -5.93 6.58 -1.26
C ILE A 145 -4.72 6.89 -0.35
N ASP A 146 -4.99 7.37 0.86
CA ASP A 146 -3.95 7.74 1.83
C ASP A 146 -3.21 6.50 2.35
N VAL A 147 -3.92 5.39 2.58
CA VAL A 147 -3.29 4.08 2.89
C VAL A 147 -2.31 3.68 1.79
N ALA A 148 -2.70 3.78 0.52
CA ALA A 148 -1.84 3.41 -0.60
C ALA A 148 -0.59 4.29 -0.70
N ALA A 149 -0.74 5.60 -0.45
CA ALA A 149 0.38 6.54 -0.46
C ALA A 149 1.39 6.21 0.65
N GLU A 150 0.94 6.00 1.88
CA GLU A 150 1.82 5.68 3.01
C GLU A 150 2.46 4.29 2.90
N MET A 151 1.70 3.27 2.49
CA MET A 151 2.26 1.94 2.23
C MET A 151 3.31 1.98 1.11
N SER A 152 3.15 2.83 0.10
CA SER A 152 4.17 3.04 -0.94
C SER A 152 5.44 3.65 -0.38
N LYS A 153 5.34 4.65 0.51
CA LYS A 153 6.51 5.26 1.18
C LYS A 153 7.27 4.24 2.03
N ILE A 154 6.56 3.39 2.76
CA ILE A 154 7.17 2.32 3.56
C ILE A 154 7.83 1.27 2.64
N ASN A 155 7.16 0.88 1.55
CA ASN A 155 7.69 -0.10 0.61
C ASN A 155 8.98 0.38 -0.11
N GLN A 156 9.13 1.68 -0.35
CA GLN A 156 10.38 2.25 -0.89
C GLN A 156 11.57 2.10 0.07
N ARG A 157 11.34 1.91 1.37
CA ARG A 157 12.38 1.71 2.39
C ARG A 157 12.77 0.25 2.57
N LYS A 158 12.11 -0.68 1.86
CA LYS A 158 12.22 -2.13 2.07
C LYS A 158 13.61 -2.69 1.69
N GLU A 159 14.31 -2.10 0.73
CA GLU A 159 15.58 -2.65 0.24
C GLU A 159 16.65 -2.68 1.36
N GLY A 160 16.96 -3.90 1.82
CA GLY A 160 17.97 -4.17 2.83
C GLY A 160 17.57 -3.79 4.26
N ASP A 161 16.28 -3.72 4.58
CA ASP A 161 15.78 -3.45 5.94
C ASP A 161 14.73 -4.49 6.35
N GLU A 162 15.19 -5.51 7.09
CA GLU A 162 14.34 -6.61 7.57
C GLU A 162 13.24 -6.12 8.53
N GLN A 163 13.47 -5.02 9.25
CA GLN A 163 12.47 -4.42 10.12
C GLN A 163 11.37 -3.72 9.32
N VAL A 164 11.72 -2.99 8.26
CA VAL A 164 10.73 -2.41 7.32
C VAL A 164 9.91 -3.50 6.66
N GLU A 165 10.54 -4.60 6.24
CA GLU A 165 9.84 -5.72 5.61
C GLU A 165 8.81 -6.35 6.55
N LYS A 166 9.20 -6.62 7.80
CA LYS A 166 8.28 -7.15 8.81
C LYS A 166 7.10 -6.22 9.07
N VAL A 167 7.36 -4.92 9.23
CA VAL A 167 6.31 -3.91 9.45
C VAL A 167 5.35 -3.83 8.25
N LEU A 168 5.88 -3.90 7.03
CA LEU A 168 5.06 -3.89 5.82
C LEU A 168 4.14 -5.12 5.76
N GLU A 169 4.63 -6.31 6.08
CA GLU A 169 3.80 -7.52 6.10
C GLU A 169 2.72 -7.47 7.19
N GLU A 170 3.03 -6.93 8.38
CA GLU A 170 2.03 -6.69 9.43
C GLU A 170 0.93 -5.71 8.97
N LEU A 171 1.30 -4.65 8.24
CA LEU A 171 0.36 -3.70 7.66
C LEU A 171 -0.51 -4.33 6.57
N LYS A 172 0.05 -5.17 5.69
CA LYS A 172 -0.71 -5.93 4.67
C LYS A 172 -1.71 -6.90 5.31
N SER A 173 -1.30 -7.58 6.38
CA SER A 173 -2.18 -8.47 7.14
C SER A 173 -3.33 -7.69 7.78
N SER A 174 -3.03 -6.53 8.37
CA SER A 174 -4.03 -5.64 8.98
C SER A 174 -5.01 -5.09 7.95
N LEU A 175 -4.51 -4.62 6.80
CA LEU A 175 -5.32 -4.19 5.67
C LEU A 175 -6.26 -5.30 5.20
N SER A 176 -5.73 -6.51 5.02
CA SER A 176 -6.50 -7.68 4.59
C SER A 176 -7.64 -7.99 5.56
N ARG A 177 -7.37 -7.95 6.87
CA ARG A 177 -8.39 -8.14 7.91
C ARG A 177 -9.44 -7.03 7.89
N SER A 178 -9.01 -5.78 7.74
CA SER A 178 -9.90 -4.62 7.67
C SER A 178 -10.84 -4.69 6.47
N LEU A 179 -10.32 -5.05 5.29
CA LEU A 179 -11.11 -5.18 4.06
C LEU A 179 -12.10 -6.35 4.13
N LYS A 180 -11.71 -7.50 4.70
CA LYS A 180 -12.64 -8.61 4.97
C LYS A 180 -13.75 -8.19 5.93
N GLY A 181 -13.40 -7.42 6.96
CA GLY A 181 -14.35 -6.84 7.91
C GLY A 181 -15.35 -5.92 7.23
N LEU A 182 -14.86 -4.99 6.40
CA LEU A 182 -15.69 -4.09 5.60
C LEU A 182 -16.65 -4.88 4.69
N ALA A 183 -16.15 -5.83 3.91
CA ALA A 183 -16.96 -6.63 3.00
C ALA A 183 -18.09 -7.38 3.75
N LYS A 184 -17.77 -8.03 4.88
CA LYS A 184 -18.76 -8.73 5.71
C LYS A 184 -19.77 -7.78 6.33
N ASN A 185 -19.34 -6.61 6.79
CA ASN A 185 -20.23 -5.62 7.39
C ASN A 185 -21.18 -5.03 6.34
N THR A 186 -20.68 -4.71 5.14
CA THR A 186 -21.51 -4.28 4.01
C THR A 186 -22.53 -5.35 3.62
N MET A 187 -22.12 -6.61 3.52
CA MET A 187 -23.05 -7.74 3.32
C MET A 187 -24.12 -7.79 4.41
N MET A 188 -23.74 -7.67 5.68
CA MET A 188 -24.69 -7.74 6.80
C MET A 188 -25.69 -6.57 6.80
N LYS A 189 -25.22 -5.34 6.53
CA LYS A 189 -26.09 -4.18 6.32
C LYS A 189 -27.06 -4.45 5.17
N MET A 190 -26.59 -5.06 4.08
CA MET A 190 -27.43 -5.42 2.94
C MET A 190 -28.44 -6.53 3.22
N VAL A 191 -28.09 -7.56 3.97
CA VAL A 191 -29.05 -8.62 4.36
C VAL A 191 -30.13 -8.06 5.29
N LYS A 192 -29.80 -7.03 6.08
CA LYS A 192 -30.73 -6.32 6.97
C LYS A 192 -31.58 -5.24 6.28
N LEU A 193 -31.46 -5.04 4.96
CA LEU A 193 -32.22 -4.07 4.13
C LEU A 193 -33.75 -4.29 4.07
N GLY A 194 -34.32 -5.06 5.01
CA GLY A 194 -35.74 -5.37 5.07
C GLY A 194 -36.64 -4.15 4.84
N ASP A 195 -36.30 -2.97 5.36
CA ASP A 195 -37.13 -1.75 5.25
C ASP A 195 -36.38 -0.39 5.28
N ASN A 196 -35.03 -0.34 5.34
CA ASN A 196 -34.30 0.93 5.55
C ASN A 196 -33.38 1.34 4.38
N GLU A 197 -33.22 2.65 4.17
CA GLU A 197 -32.22 3.21 3.27
C GLU A 197 -30.80 2.91 3.81
N VAL A 198 -29.96 2.30 2.98
CA VAL A 198 -28.53 2.14 3.30
C VAL A 198 -27.73 2.86 2.24
N ASP A 199 -26.90 3.80 2.67
CA ASP A 199 -25.79 4.30 1.88
C ASP A 199 -24.80 3.14 1.70
N LEU A 200 -24.72 2.65 0.46
CA LEU A 200 -23.70 1.70 0.07
C LEU A 200 -22.37 2.44 0.04
N ASP A 201 -21.56 2.21 1.07
CA ASP A 201 -20.22 2.75 1.19
C ASP A 201 -19.41 2.50 -0.11
N GLU A 202 -19.01 3.58 -0.80
CA GLU A 202 -18.10 3.55 -1.96
C GLU A 202 -16.71 3.00 -1.60
N ALA A 203 -16.44 2.83 -0.30
CA ALA A 203 -15.20 2.33 0.29
C ALA A 203 -14.69 1.01 -0.31
N ILE A 204 -15.56 0.08 -0.72
CA ILE A 204 -15.12 -1.20 -1.32
C ILE A 204 -14.50 -0.96 -2.71
N GLU A 205 -15.00 0.00 -3.47
CA GLU A 205 -14.50 0.33 -4.80
C GLU A 205 -13.16 1.06 -4.71
N ASP A 206 -13.07 2.04 -3.81
CA ASP A 206 -11.81 2.72 -3.51
C ASP A 206 -10.75 1.72 -3.03
N ALA A 207 -11.14 0.72 -2.23
CA ALA A 207 -10.21 -0.33 -1.83
C ALA A 207 -9.63 -1.10 -3.02
N LYS A 208 -10.47 -1.48 -4.00
CA LYS A 208 -10.05 -2.16 -5.22
C LYS A 208 -9.07 -1.32 -6.05
N ASN A 209 -9.34 -0.03 -6.16
CA ASN A 209 -8.54 0.87 -6.99
C ASN A 209 -7.17 1.18 -6.38
N PHE A 210 -7.10 1.38 -5.05
CA PHE A 210 -5.89 1.94 -4.43
C PHE A 210 -5.04 0.91 -3.68
N VAL A 211 -5.66 -0.04 -2.97
CA VAL A 211 -4.93 -0.86 -1.98
C VAL A 211 -4.89 -2.36 -2.29
N PHE A 212 -5.68 -2.86 -3.25
CA PHE A 212 -5.66 -4.28 -3.62
C PHE A 212 -4.28 -4.78 -4.09
N LYS A 213 -3.42 -3.92 -4.63
CA LYS A 213 -2.04 -4.31 -4.98
C LYS A 213 -1.20 -4.77 -3.76
N TYR A 214 -1.59 -4.38 -2.55
CA TYR A 214 -0.92 -4.77 -1.29
C TYR A 214 -1.57 -5.98 -0.61
N VAL A 215 -2.68 -6.49 -1.15
CA VAL A 215 -3.49 -7.54 -0.54
C VAL A 215 -3.18 -8.89 -1.18
N GLU A 216 -3.09 -9.92 -0.36
CA GLU A 216 -2.87 -11.30 -0.82
C GLU A 216 -4.01 -11.78 -1.73
N LYS A 217 -3.66 -12.66 -2.69
CA LYS A 217 -4.62 -13.23 -3.65
C LYS A 217 -5.83 -13.87 -2.96
N ASN A 218 -5.60 -14.69 -1.93
CA ASN A 218 -6.68 -15.36 -1.18
C ASN A 218 -7.67 -14.37 -0.55
N THR A 219 -7.19 -13.20 -0.12
CA THR A 219 -8.06 -12.18 0.45
C THR A 219 -8.91 -11.49 -0.62
N LYS A 220 -8.35 -11.26 -1.82
CA LYS A 220 -9.12 -10.73 -2.96
C LYS A 220 -10.25 -11.69 -3.34
N GLU A 221 -9.91 -12.97 -3.49
CA GLU A 221 -10.87 -14.03 -3.82
C GLU A 221 -11.98 -14.14 -2.76
N GLU A 222 -11.66 -14.01 -1.46
CA GLU A 222 -12.68 -13.99 -0.39
C GLU A 222 -13.60 -12.76 -0.49
N ILE A 223 -13.05 -11.57 -0.76
CA ILE A 223 -13.83 -10.34 -0.92
C ILE A 223 -14.74 -10.43 -2.15
N GLU A 224 -14.23 -10.91 -3.28
CA GLU A 224 -14.99 -11.14 -4.52
C GLU A 224 -16.12 -12.14 -4.30
N LYS A 225 -15.85 -13.23 -3.56
CA LYS A 225 -16.86 -14.20 -3.18
C LYS A 225 -17.97 -13.55 -2.34
N ILE A 226 -17.61 -12.78 -1.30
CA ILE A 226 -18.60 -12.06 -0.46
C ILE A 226 -19.43 -11.09 -1.32
N GLU A 227 -18.80 -10.37 -2.24
CA GLU A 227 -19.51 -9.48 -3.17
C GLU A 227 -20.51 -10.25 -4.04
N SER A 228 -20.11 -11.38 -4.61
CA SER A 228 -20.98 -12.23 -5.44
C SER A 228 -22.19 -12.77 -4.66
N GLU A 229 -21.97 -13.23 -3.43
CA GLU A 229 -23.02 -13.73 -2.53
C GLU A 229 -23.98 -12.61 -2.11
N THR A 230 -23.43 -11.42 -1.87
CA THR A 230 -24.20 -10.21 -1.56
C THR A 230 -25.08 -9.81 -2.74
N LYS A 231 -24.53 -9.75 -3.95
CA LYS A 231 -25.27 -9.49 -5.20
C LYS A 231 -26.43 -10.47 -5.40
N SER A 232 -26.17 -11.76 -5.22
CA SER A 232 -27.19 -12.82 -5.30
C SER A 232 -28.30 -12.64 -4.26
N SER A 233 -27.93 -12.28 -3.02
CA SER A 233 -28.88 -12.07 -1.92
C SER A 233 -29.80 -10.88 -2.19
N ILE A 234 -29.26 -9.76 -2.68
CA ILE A 234 -30.05 -8.58 -3.09
C ILE A 234 -31.01 -8.96 -4.21
N GLN A 235 -30.53 -9.71 -5.20
CA GLN A 235 -31.35 -10.14 -6.33
C GLN A 235 -32.55 -10.97 -5.86
N MET A 236 -32.32 -11.93 -4.97
CA MET A 236 -33.40 -12.74 -4.38
C MET A 236 -34.38 -11.90 -3.56
N TRP A 237 -33.88 -10.90 -2.83
CA TRP A 237 -34.74 -9.96 -2.10
C TRP A 237 -35.58 -9.11 -3.06
N MET A 238 -34.99 -8.53 -4.10
CA MET A 238 -35.70 -7.74 -5.11
C MET A 238 -36.84 -8.54 -5.76
N LEU A 239 -36.61 -9.82 -6.09
CA LEU A 239 -37.65 -10.69 -6.63
C LEU A 239 -38.84 -10.88 -5.67
N LYS A 240 -38.58 -10.98 -4.36
CA LYS A 240 -39.64 -11.03 -3.33
C LYS A 240 -40.40 -9.72 -3.23
N VAL A 241 -39.71 -8.58 -3.29
CA VAL A 241 -40.35 -7.26 -3.27
C VAL A 241 -41.24 -7.07 -4.50
N VAL A 242 -40.77 -7.43 -5.70
CA VAL A 242 -41.55 -7.41 -6.95
C VAL A 242 -42.83 -8.25 -6.82
N ALA A 243 -42.75 -9.46 -6.26
CA ALA A 243 -43.93 -10.29 -6.00
C ALA A 243 -44.92 -9.62 -5.01
N THR A 244 -44.39 -8.94 -4.00
CA THR A 244 -45.19 -8.21 -3.01
C THR A 244 -45.89 -6.99 -3.61
N VAL A 245 -45.19 -6.23 -4.47
CA VAL A 245 -45.79 -5.10 -5.22
C VAL A 245 -46.96 -5.60 -6.07
N LYS A 246 -46.79 -6.72 -6.78
CA LYS A 246 -47.86 -7.31 -7.59
C LYS A 246 -49.09 -7.68 -6.74
N ALA A 247 -48.87 -8.26 -5.56
CA ALA A 247 -49.96 -8.57 -4.62
C ALA A 247 -50.64 -7.30 -4.09
N ALA A 248 -49.87 -6.26 -3.76
CA ALA A 248 -50.40 -4.96 -3.29
C ALA A 248 -51.26 -4.27 -4.37
N ILE A 249 -50.82 -4.27 -5.63
CA ILE A 249 -51.61 -3.76 -6.77
C ILE A 249 -52.94 -4.53 -6.88
N ASN A 250 -52.91 -5.87 -6.80
CA ASN A 250 -54.11 -6.70 -6.89
C ASN A 250 -55.10 -6.48 -5.72
N CYS A 251 -54.59 -6.09 -4.55
CA CYS A 251 -55.40 -5.79 -3.36
C CYS A 251 -55.79 -4.30 -3.27
N TYR A 252 -55.51 -3.50 -4.30
CA TYR A 252 -55.74 -2.04 -4.31
C TYR A 252 -54.98 -1.27 -3.21
N ASN A 253 -53.89 -1.84 -2.66
CA ASN A 253 -53.00 -1.15 -1.73
C ASN A 253 -51.92 -0.35 -2.48
N PHE A 254 -52.36 0.72 -3.14
CA PHE A 254 -51.53 1.49 -4.07
C PHE A 254 -50.35 2.21 -3.38
N ARG A 255 -50.53 2.66 -2.14
CA ARG A 255 -49.48 3.33 -1.38
C ARG A 255 -48.30 2.39 -1.11
N GLU A 256 -48.58 1.17 -0.65
CA GLU A 256 -47.54 0.16 -0.42
C GLU A 256 -46.83 -0.23 -1.73
N ALA A 257 -47.58 -0.34 -2.82
CA ALA A 257 -47.02 -0.61 -4.14
C ALA A 257 -46.06 0.51 -4.60
N GLU A 258 -46.44 1.78 -4.47
CA GLU A 258 -45.59 2.93 -4.83
C GLU A 258 -44.32 3.02 -3.96
N GLU A 259 -44.46 2.87 -2.64
CA GLU A 259 -43.31 2.94 -1.71
C GLU A 259 -42.28 1.85 -2.03
N LYS A 260 -42.72 0.63 -2.33
CA LYS A 260 -41.83 -0.50 -2.68
C LYS A 260 -41.23 -0.37 -4.09
N ILE A 261 -41.96 0.17 -5.06
CA ILE A 261 -41.40 0.48 -6.40
C ILE A 261 -40.28 1.53 -6.29
N LYS A 262 -40.49 2.60 -5.51
CA LYS A 262 -39.47 3.64 -5.25
C LYS A 262 -38.22 3.05 -4.61
N LEU A 263 -38.39 2.17 -3.63
CA LEU A 263 -37.28 1.47 -2.97
C LEU A 263 -36.46 0.63 -3.96
N ILE A 264 -37.12 -0.17 -4.80
CA ILE A 264 -36.44 -0.98 -5.82
C ILE A 264 -35.64 -0.06 -6.77
N ARG A 265 -36.25 1.02 -7.29
CA ARG A 265 -35.56 1.96 -8.18
C ARG A 265 -34.34 2.62 -7.54
N LYS A 266 -34.43 3.01 -6.26
CA LYS A 266 -33.30 3.58 -5.53
C LYS A 266 -32.16 2.57 -5.41
N ILE A 267 -32.44 1.32 -5.05
CA ILE A 267 -31.42 0.26 -4.96
C ILE A 267 -30.82 -0.06 -6.33
N THR A 268 -31.64 -0.17 -7.38
CA THR A 268 -31.16 -0.35 -8.76
C THR A 268 -30.26 0.81 -9.18
N ARG A 269 -30.56 2.05 -8.78
CA ARG A 269 -29.73 3.23 -9.09
C ARG A 269 -28.41 3.24 -8.32
N ILE A 270 -28.39 2.87 -7.03
CA ILE A 270 -27.15 2.81 -6.23
C ILE A 270 -26.25 1.69 -6.72
N LEU A 271 -26.85 0.55 -7.07
CA LEU A 271 -26.15 -0.57 -7.69
C LEU A 271 -25.74 -0.24 -9.13
N GLY A 272 -26.42 0.69 -9.81
CA GLY A 272 -26.07 1.24 -11.13
C GLY A 272 -25.72 0.15 -12.15
N ASN A 273 -24.72 0.42 -12.99
CA ASN A 273 -24.13 -0.54 -13.93
C ASN A 273 -23.22 -1.58 -13.25
N ARG A 274 -23.10 -1.62 -11.91
CA ARG A 274 -22.25 -2.59 -11.17
C ARG A 274 -22.74 -4.04 -11.30
N PHE A 275 -23.91 -4.19 -11.92
CA PHE A 275 -24.44 -5.45 -12.40
C PHE A 275 -24.12 -5.72 -13.87
N GLU A 276 -23.95 -4.70 -14.72
CA GLU A 276 -23.69 -4.82 -16.17
C GLU A 276 -22.20 -4.87 -16.53
N GLN A 277 -21.28 -4.60 -15.59
CA GLN A 277 -19.87 -4.36 -15.91
C GLN A 277 -18.89 -5.23 -15.09
N ILE A 278 -18.99 -6.56 -15.23
CA ILE A 278 -17.86 -7.46 -14.95
C ILE A 278 -17.49 -8.11 -16.29
N SER A 279 -16.23 -7.94 -16.70
CA SER A 279 -15.72 -8.52 -17.94
C SER A 279 -15.87 -10.05 -17.89
N SER A 280 -16.62 -10.53 -18.87
CA SER A 280 -16.89 -11.92 -19.22
C SER A 280 -15.67 -12.83 -19.10
N ASP A 281 -15.75 -13.82 -18.20
CA ASP A 281 -15.16 -15.14 -18.47
C ASP A 281 -15.76 -16.33 -17.69
N ASP A 282 -16.91 -16.20 -17.01
CA ASP A 282 -17.52 -17.34 -16.30
C ASP A 282 -19.00 -17.60 -16.65
N SER A 283 -19.26 -18.80 -17.18
CA SER A 283 -20.57 -19.32 -17.65
C SER A 283 -21.73 -19.29 -16.64
N LYS A 284 -21.47 -18.95 -15.38
CA LYS A 284 -22.49 -18.79 -14.33
C LYS A 284 -23.06 -17.37 -14.26
N GLU A 285 -22.32 -16.36 -14.70
CA GLU A 285 -22.70 -14.94 -14.59
C GLU A 285 -23.66 -14.49 -15.70
N GLU A 286 -23.65 -15.16 -16.85
CA GLU A 286 -24.57 -14.91 -17.97
C GLU A 286 -26.05 -15.09 -17.56
N LYS A 287 -26.32 -16.07 -16.67
CA LYS A 287 -27.66 -16.27 -16.06
C LYS A 287 -28.04 -15.19 -15.05
N VAL A 288 -27.06 -14.50 -14.47
CA VAL A 288 -27.28 -13.42 -13.50
C VAL A 288 -27.66 -12.15 -14.24
N MET A 289 -26.92 -11.80 -15.30
CA MET A 289 -27.21 -10.69 -16.23
C MET A 289 -28.62 -10.77 -16.81
N GLU A 290 -29.01 -11.94 -17.34
CA GLU A 290 -30.34 -12.16 -17.90
C GLU A 290 -31.46 -11.91 -16.88
N LYS A 291 -31.21 -12.20 -15.60
CA LYS A 291 -32.17 -11.98 -14.50
C LYS A 291 -32.26 -10.51 -14.06
N ILE A 292 -31.18 -9.72 -14.18
CA ILE A 292 -31.20 -8.28 -13.85
C ILE A 292 -32.00 -7.51 -14.89
N GLY A 293 -31.79 -7.80 -16.18
CA GLY A 293 -32.63 -7.26 -17.25
C GLY A 293 -34.12 -7.61 -17.04
N LYS A 294 -34.41 -8.81 -16.54
CA LYS A 294 -35.78 -9.21 -16.16
C LYS A 294 -36.34 -8.40 -14.99
N ILE A 295 -35.54 -8.03 -13.99
CA ILE A 295 -36.02 -7.23 -12.84
C ILE A 295 -36.33 -5.79 -13.26
N SER A 296 -35.43 -5.14 -14.01
CA SER A 296 -35.65 -3.75 -14.45
C SER A 296 -36.92 -3.65 -15.32
N ASN A 297 -37.07 -4.55 -16.28
CA ASN A 297 -38.27 -4.66 -17.11
C ASN A 297 -39.53 -4.99 -16.29
N SER A 298 -39.40 -5.78 -15.21
CA SER A 298 -40.53 -6.08 -14.31
C SER A 298 -40.97 -4.88 -13.50
N VAL A 299 -40.05 -3.99 -13.10
CA VAL A 299 -40.39 -2.78 -12.34
C VAL A 299 -41.17 -1.79 -13.20
N ASP A 300 -40.73 -1.56 -14.45
CA ASP A 300 -41.44 -0.67 -15.37
C ASP A 300 -42.83 -1.23 -15.75
N GLN A 301 -42.93 -2.56 -15.90
CA GLN A 301 -44.21 -3.24 -16.10
C GLN A 301 -45.14 -3.10 -14.87
N LEU A 302 -44.60 -3.18 -13.65
CA LEU A 302 -45.39 -3.00 -12.43
C LEU A 302 -45.89 -1.56 -12.28
N GLU A 303 -45.11 -0.55 -12.67
CA GLU A 303 -45.58 0.84 -12.71
C GLU A 303 -46.71 1.04 -13.71
N GLN A 304 -46.58 0.49 -14.93
CA GLN A 304 -47.65 0.55 -15.93
C GLN A 304 -48.91 -0.18 -15.45
N GLN A 305 -48.76 -1.33 -14.78
CA GLN A 305 -49.88 -2.07 -14.20
C GLN A 305 -50.55 -1.27 -13.08
N LEU A 306 -49.77 -0.67 -12.17
CA LEU A 306 -50.28 0.19 -11.12
C LEU A 306 -51.10 1.34 -11.71
N GLN A 307 -50.54 2.06 -12.68
CA GLN A 307 -51.21 3.17 -13.36
C GLN A 307 -52.54 2.72 -13.99
N LYS A 308 -52.53 1.62 -14.75
CA LYS A 308 -53.73 1.10 -15.42
C LYS A 308 -54.84 0.69 -14.45
N VAL A 309 -54.48 0.03 -13.34
CA VAL A 309 -55.45 -0.37 -12.32
C VAL A 309 -56.03 0.87 -11.63
N LEU A 310 -55.20 1.87 -11.33
CA LEU A 310 -55.64 3.13 -10.73
C LEU A 310 -56.62 3.88 -11.65
N GLU A 311 -56.29 4.00 -12.94
CA GLU A 311 -57.16 4.61 -13.96
C GLU A 311 -58.52 3.90 -14.04
N THR A 312 -58.51 2.56 -14.07
CA THR A 312 -59.73 1.74 -14.09
C THR A 312 -60.59 1.95 -12.83
N VAL A 313 -59.97 2.04 -11.66
CA VAL A 313 -60.68 2.30 -10.39
C VAL A 313 -61.28 3.70 -10.39
N VAL A 314 -60.52 4.71 -10.79
CA VAL A 314 -61.00 6.10 -10.89
C VAL A 314 -62.15 6.21 -11.88
N GLU A 315 -62.08 5.55 -13.03
CA GLU A 315 -63.14 5.55 -14.03
C GLU A 315 -64.40 4.85 -13.52
N LYS A 316 -64.26 3.72 -12.80
CA LYS A 316 -65.38 3.09 -12.08
C LYS A 316 -66.06 4.06 -11.13
N TYR A 317 -65.29 4.79 -10.31
CA TYR A 317 -65.85 5.77 -9.38
C TYR A 317 -66.51 6.97 -10.07
N LYS A 318 -65.94 7.46 -11.18
CA LYS A 318 -66.54 8.54 -11.99
C LYS A 318 -67.87 8.16 -12.64
N ASN A 319 -68.01 6.88 -13.00
CA ASN A 319 -69.21 6.34 -13.64
C ASN A 319 -70.32 5.98 -12.63
N ILE A 320 -70.09 6.14 -11.32
CA ILE A 320 -71.14 6.00 -10.31
C ILE A 320 -72.03 7.24 -10.34
N ASP A 321 -73.28 7.06 -10.72
CA ASP A 321 -74.30 8.11 -10.58
C ASP A 321 -74.77 8.19 -9.13
N LEU A 322 -74.18 9.13 -8.39
CA LEU A 322 -74.51 9.40 -6.99
C LEU A 322 -75.97 9.84 -6.78
N LYS A 323 -76.69 10.26 -7.84
CA LYS A 323 -78.10 10.68 -7.74
C LYS A 323 -79.08 9.50 -7.74
N THR A 324 -78.69 8.36 -8.33
CA THR A 324 -79.53 7.15 -8.40
C THR A 324 -79.02 6.02 -7.49
N ALA A 325 -77.83 6.17 -6.91
CA ALA A 325 -77.28 5.23 -5.95
C ALA A 325 -78.08 5.20 -4.64
N LYS A 326 -78.74 4.06 -4.34
CA LYS A 326 -79.25 3.78 -2.99
C LYS A 326 -78.07 3.41 -2.10
N PHE A 327 -77.58 4.37 -1.32
CA PHE A 327 -76.65 4.08 -0.25
C PHE A 327 -77.37 3.25 0.81
N ASN A 328 -76.80 2.09 1.15
CA ASN A 328 -77.24 1.32 2.30
C ASN A 328 -76.78 2.09 3.56
N PRO A 329 -77.68 2.63 4.40
CA PRO A 329 -77.30 3.45 5.54
C PRO A 329 -77.00 2.63 6.81
N TYR A 330 -76.90 1.30 6.68
CA TYR A 330 -76.53 0.42 7.78
C TYR A 330 -75.03 0.37 7.99
#